data_AF-A0A539DY83-F1
#
_entry.id   AF-A0A539DY83-F1
#
_cell.length_a   1.000
_cell.length_b   1.000
_cell.length_c   1.000
_cell.angle_alpha   90.00
_cell.angle_beta   90.00
_cell.angle_gamma   90.00
#
_symmetry.space_group_name_H-M   'P 1'
#
loop_
_entity.id
_entity.type
_entity.pdbx_description
1 polymer ?
#
loop_
_entity_poly.entity_id
_entity_poly.type
_entity_poly.pdbx_seq_one_letter_code
_entity_poly.pdbx_strand_id
1 'polypeptide(L)'
;MNKLTRKALSLAAVVTIGGGALSFTETASANDWRYKTVLRSADGAKVGTVWFKSRNWHTEVRVVLTVPGGSAVDAFHGFHIHANNDPANGDGCIADPTLGSNTWFVSADGHWKAGTETHGAHLGDMPSLYANPDGSVEARFTIDRIDRSQLAGKAVMLHAGADNFGNVPVGVAADQYTANSPAASTKTQNTGNAGDRIACGVIGSG
;
A
#
# COMPACT_ATOMS: atom_id res chain seq x y z
N MET A 1 -42.12 -56.04 20.24
CA MET A 1 -41.24 -56.30 19.08
C MET A 1 -39.98 -55.47 19.27
N ASN A 2 -38.88 -56.07 19.74
CA ASN A 2 -37.54 -55.51 19.58
C ASN A 2 -36.54 -56.66 19.60
N LYS A 3 -35.99 -56.95 18.41
CA LYS A 3 -35.01 -57.98 18.16
C LYS A 3 -33.61 -57.43 18.44
N LEU A 4 -32.82 -58.25 19.11
CA LEU A 4 -31.39 -58.51 18.90
C LEU A 4 -30.41 -57.33 18.96
N THR A 5 -29.57 -57.33 19.99
CA THR A 5 -28.15 -56.97 19.84
C THR A 5 -27.29 -57.92 20.68
N ARG A 6 -26.55 -58.79 19.98
CA ARG A 6 -25.31 -59.39 20.45
C ARG A 6 -24.27 -59.15 19.35
N LYS A 7 -23.12 -58.62 19.74
CA LYS A 7 -21.78 -58.64 19.10
C LYS A 7 -21.00 -57.46 19.70
N ALA A 8 -19.72 -57.51 19.98
CA ALA A 8 -18.72 -58.57 20.11
C ALA A 8 -17.57 -57.94 20.92
N LEU A 9 -16.82 -58.77 21.63
CA LEU A 9 -15.64 -58.39 22.39
C LEU A 9 -14.44 -58.16 21.44
N SER A 10 -13.52 -57.27 21.84
CA SER A 10 -12.11 -57.17 21.41
C SER A 10 -11.88 -56.47 20.06
N LEU A 11 -10.90 -55.57 19.85
CA LEU A 11 -9.52 -55.53 20.36
C LEU A 11 -9.05 -54.05 20.35
N ALA A 12 -8.48 -53.56 21.46
CA ALA A 12 -7.85 -52.24 21.49
C ALA A 12 -6.50 -52.32 20.76
N ALA A 13 -6.38 -51.68 19.59
CA ALA A 13 -5.10 -51.41 18.98
C ALA A 13 -4.50 -50.18 19.70
N VAL A 14 -3.58 -50.41 20.63
CA VAL A 14 -2.70 -49.37 21.16
C VAL A 14 -1.74 -49.00 20.04
N VAL A 15 -2.09 -47.96 19.27
CA VAL A 15 -1.12 -47.27 18.43
C VAL A 15 -0.37 -46.31 19.35
N THR A 16 0.84 -46.69 19.75
CA THR A 16 1.84 -45.78 20.30
C THR A 16 2.21 -44.78 19.21
N ILE A 17 1.45 -43.68 19.12
CA ILE A 17 1.90 -42.50 18.38
C ILE A 17 3.00 -41.88 19.23
N GLY A 18 4.24 -42.26 18.95
CA GLY A 18 5.41 -41.59 19.47
C GLY A 18 5.26 -40.09 19.20
N GLY A 19 5.33 -39.30 20.27
CA GLY A 19 5.30 -37.85 20.23
C GLY A 19 6.53 -37.31 19.51
N GLY A 20 6.52 -37.37 18.18
CA GLY A 20 7.36 -36.53 17.35
C GLY A 20 6.68 -35.17 17.28
N ALA A 21 7.17 -34.21 18.06
CA ALA A 21 6.82 -32.82 17.84
C ALA A 21 7.17 -32.47 16.38
N LEU A 22 6.15 -32.30 15.54
CA LEU A 22 6.29 -31.71 14.21
C LEU A 22 6.76 -30.28 14.41
N SER A 23 8.07 -30.10 14.49
CA SER A 23 8.71 -28.80 14.50
C SER A 23 8.68 -28.26 13.08
N PHE A 24 7.61 -27.54 12.74
CA PHE A 24 7.61 -26.66 11.58
C PHE A 24 8.59 -25.54 11.88
N THR A 25 9.83 -25.72 11.45
CA THR A 25 10.77 -24.60 11.35
C THR A 25 10.34 -23.78 10.14
N GLU A 26 9.46 -22.80 10.34
CA GLU A 26 9.37 -21.67 9.42
C GLU A 26 10.72 -20.95 9.49
N THR A 27 11.64 -21.33 8.61
CA THR A 27 12.78 -20.48 8.29
C THR A 27 12.24 -19.29 7.52
N ALA A 28 11.77 -18.27 8.25
CA ALA A 28 11.57 -16.94 7.69
C ALA A 28 12.94 -16.44 7.22
N SER A 29 13.25 -16.70 5.96
CA SER A 29 14.49 -16.29 5.32
C SER A 29 14.60 -14.78 5.37
N ALA A 30 15.74 -14.26 5.85
CA ALA A 30 16.05 -12.84 5.91
C ALA A 30 16.11 -12.14 4.52
N ASN A 31 15.88 -12.88 3.42
CA ASN A 31 15.91 -12.42 2.03
C ASN A 31 14.50 -12.26 1.38
N ASP A 32 13.43 -12.18 2.15
CA ASP A 32 12.06 -12.20 1.60
C ASP A 32 11.57 -10.84 1.03
N TRP A 33 12.30 -9.76 1.30
CA TRP A 33 12.03 -8.40 0.75
C TRP A 33 12.50 -8.26 -0.71
N ARG A 34 11.93 -9.08 -1.59
CA ARG A 34 12.32 -9.18 -3.00
C ARG A 34 11.92 -7.99 -3.84
N TYR A 35 10.94 -7.21 -3.44
CA TYR A 35 10.55 -6.00 -4.16
C TYR A 35 10.83 -4.80 -3.28
N LYS A 36 11.48 -3.78 -3.85
CA LYS A 36 11.82 -2.57 -3.13
C LYS A 36 11.88 -1.38 -4.07
N THR A 37 11.79 -0.20 -3.49
CA THR A 37 12.08 1.05 -4.21
C THR A 37 12.69 2.08 -3.29
N VAL A 38 13.55 2.92 -3.85
CA VAL A 38 14.12 4.09 -3.17
C VAL A 38 13.35 5.31 -3.66
N LEU A 39 12.68 5.99 -2.73
CA LEU A 39 11.93 7.20 -3.04
C LEU A 39 12.90 8.36 -3.13
N ARG A 40 12.75 9.17 -4.18
CA ARG A 40 13.51 10.41 -4.39
C ARG A 40 12.58 11.58 -4.60
N SER A 41 12.97 12.74 -4.07
CA SER A 41 12.32 14.03 -4.33
C SER A 41 12.65 14.53 -5.74
N ALA A 42 12.01 15.63 -6.14
CA ALA A 42 12.15 16.18 -7.49
C ALA A 42 13.57 16.68 -7.83
N ASP A 43 14.35 17.06 -6.81
CA ASP A 43 15.77 17.40 -6.92
C ASP A 43 16.69 16.16 -6.93
N GLY A 44 16.12 14.96 -6.86
CA GLY A 44 16.84 13.69 -6.84
C GLY A 44 17.35 13.27 -5.45
N ALA A 45 17.13 14.06 -4.40
CA ALA A 45 17.55 13.69 -3.05
C ALA A 45 16.82 12.42 -2.58
N LYS A 46 17.52 11.57 -1.84
CA LYS A 46 16.93 10.33 -1.30
C LYS A 46 16.01 10.68 -0.12
N VAL A 47 14.75 10.29 -0.23
CA VAL A 47 13.75 10.42 0.84
C VAL A 47 13.69 9.15 1.69
N GLY A 48 13.85 7.97 1.09
CA GLY A 48 13.84 6.73 1.87
C GLY A 48 13.66 5.49 1.03
N THR A 49 13.26 4.39 1.68
CA THR A 49 13.06 3.10 1.01
C THR A 49 11.75 2.46 1.46
N VAL A 50 11.10 1.81 0.50
CA VAL A 50 9.91 0.98 0.73
C VAL A 50 10.23 -0.42 0.26
N TRP A 51 9.83 -1.42 1.04
CA TRP A 51 10.01 -2.83 0.74
C TRP A 51 8.66 -3.55 0.76
N PHE A 52 8.57 -4.58 -0.07
CA PHE A 52 7.42 -5.47 -0.18
C PHE A 52 7.90 -6.92 -0.11
N LYS A 53 7.18 -7.73 0.68
CA LYS A 53 7.39 -9.18 0.72
C LYS A 53 6.06 -9.91 0.76
N SER A 54 6.05 -11.17 0.32
CA SER A 54 4.90 -12.04 0.53
C SER A 54 4.81 -12.43 2.01
N ARG A 55 3.58 -12.51 2.53
CA ARG A 55 3.28 -13.10 3.83
C ARG A 55 1.97 -13.89 3.70
N ASN A 56 2.08 -15.19 3.45
CA ASN A 56 0.95 -16.05 3.07
C ASN A 56 0.20 -15.45 1.87
N TRP A 57 -1.11 -15.22 2.01
CA TRP A 57 -1.99 -14.61 1.00
C TRP A 57 -1.97 -13.07 1.00
N HIS A 58 -1.05 -12.45 1.73
CA HIS A 58 -0.93 -10.99 1.84
C HIS A 58 0.42 -10.51 1.32
N THR A 59 0.48 -9.23 0.95
CA THR A 59 1.71 -8.47 0.77
C THR A 59 1.97 -7.66 2.04
N GLU A 60 3.11 -7.88 2.67
CA GLU A 60 3.60 -7.04 3.76
C GLU A 60 4.44 -5.89 3.18
N VAL A 61 4.16 -4.67 3.64
CA VAL A 61 4.85 -3.45 3.25
C VAL A 61 5.61 -2.92 4.46
N ARG A 62 6.88 -2.55 4.26
CA ARG A 62 7.69 -1.80 5.22
C ARG A 62 8.13 -0.49 4.61
N VAL A 63 8.00 0.58 5.36
CA VAL A 63 8.34 1.94 4.94
C VAL A 63 9.31 2.53 5.94
N VAL A 64 10.43 3.07 5.47
CA VAL A 64 11.37 3.86 6.28
C VAL A 64 11.80 5.07 5.46
N LEU A 65 11.35 6.25 5.85
CA LEU A 65 11.61 7.52 5.15
C LEU A 65 12.11 8.60 6.10
N THR A 66 12.69 9.63 5.50
CA THR A 66 12.99 10.92 6.14
C THR A 66 12.48 12.02 5.22
N VAL A 67 11.44 12.72 5.66
CA VAL A 67 10.87 13.86 4.92
C VAL A 67 11.60 15.16 5.27
N PRO A 68 11.60 16.17 4.39
CA PRO A 68 12.14 17.48 4.73
C PRO A 68 11.36 18.12 5.90
N GLY A 69 12.01 19.02 6.63
CA GLY A 69 11.38 19.81 7.68
C GLY A 69 10.27 20.75 7.18
N GLY A 70 9.81 21.65 8.05
CA GLY A 70 8.76 22.62 7.70
C GLY A 70 7.36 22.00 7.81
N SER A 71 6.50 22.21 6.82
CA SER A 71 5.11 21.70 6.87
C SER A 71 4.97 20.20 6.60
N ALA A 72 6.06 19.51 6.28
CA ALA A 72 6.06 18.07 6.04
C ALA A 72 6.38 17.23 7.29
N VAL A 73 6.67 17.85 8.44
CA VAL A 73 6.86 17.14 9.71
C VAL A 73 5.69 17.39 10.65
N ASP A 74 5.50 16.50 11.63
CA ASP A 74 4.31 16.49 12.49
C ASP A 74 3.01 16.46 11.66
N ALA A 75 3.03 15.66 10.58
CA ALA A 75 2.02 15.70 9.53
C ALA A 75 1.73 14.31 8.95
N PHE A 76 0.51 14.14 8.44
CA PHE A 76 0.11 12.97 7.66
C PHE A 76 0.32 13.19 6.17
N HIS A 77 0.73 12.12 5.50
CA HIS A 77 1.00 12.08 4.07
C HIS A 77 0.21 10.96 3.39
N GLY A 78 -0.43 11.28 2.26
CA GLY A 78 -0.96 10.29 1.35
C GLY A 78 0.16 9.44 0.77
N PHE A 79 -0.08 8.14 0.69
CA PHE A 79 0.90 7.16 0.28
C PHE A 79 0.23 6.17 -0.65
N HIS A 80 0.71 6.08 -1.89
CA HIS A 80 0.02 5.33 -2.92
C HIS A 80 1.00 4.60 -3.83
N ILE A 81 0.54 3.49 -4.42
CA ILE A 81 1.15 2.91 -5.62
C ILE A 81 0.42 3.47 -6.83
N HIS A 82 1.17 4.06 -7.75
CA HIS A 82 0.71 4.55 -9.03
C HIS A 82 0.96 3.52 -10.15
N ALA A 83 0.20 3.64 -11.23
CA ALA A 83 0.09 2.63 -12.28
C ALA A 83 1.35 2.49 -13.16
N ASN A 84 2.05 3.60 -13.44
CA ASN A 84 3.29 3.68 -14.23
C ASN A 84 3.30 2.73 -15.45
N ASN A 85 2.32 2.89 -16.34
CA ASN A 85 2.09 2.04 -17.49
C ASN A 85 1.60 2.77 -18.75
N ASP A 86 1.37 4.09 -18.70
CA ASP A 86 1.07 4.88 -19.89
C ASP A 86 2.36 5.54 -20.44
N PRO A 87 2.94 5.00 -21.54
CA PRO A 87 4.16 5.55 -22.11
C PRO A 87 3.99 6.97 -22.66
N ALA A 88 2.75 7.44 -22.88
CA ALA A 88 2.51 8.83 -23.27
C ALA A 88 2.86 9.84 -22.16
N ASN A 89 2.86 9.39 -20.89
CA ASN A 89 3.19 10.23 -19.75
C ASN A 89 4.69 10.21 -19.39
N GLY A 90 5.48 9.35 -20.05
CA GLY A 90 6.93 9.20 -19.84
C GLY A 90 7.29 7.84 -19.22
N ASP A 91 8.45 7.78 -18.56
CA ASP A 91 8.95 6.55 -17.93
C ASP A 91 9.32 6.78 -16.46
N GLY A 92 8.69 6.02 -15.57
CA GLY A 92 9.09 5.87 -14.18
C GLY A 92 8.79 7.08 -13.30
N CYS A 93 9.77 7.48 -12.50
CA CYS A 93 9.66 8.52 -11.48
C CYS A 93 10.53 9.74 -11.81
N ILE A 94 10.50 10.19 -13.07
CA ILE A 94 11.27 11.36 -13.50
C ILE A 94 10.46 12.61 -13.15
N ALA A 95 11.06 13.50 -12.35
CA ALA A 95 10.45 14.78 -12.05
C ALA A 95 10.63 15.76 -13.22
N ASP A 96 9.57 16.49 -13.55
CA ASP A 96 9.63 17.67 -14.41
C ASP A 96 9.30 18.94 -13.58
N PRO A 97 10.33 19.65 -13.08
CA PRO A 97 10.15 20.88 -12.31
C PRO A 97 9.54 22.05 -13.07
N THR A 98 9.39 21.95 -14.41
CA THR A 98 8.72 22.99 -15.20
C THR A 98 7.19 22.93 -15.06
N LEU A 99 6.65 21.82 -14.56
CA LEU A 99 5.25 21.64 -14.25
C LEU A 99 4.92 22.07 -12.81
N GLY A 100 3.63 22.15 -12.51
CA GLY A 100 3.17 22.28 -11.12
C GLY A 100 3.66 21.10 -10.27
N SER A 101 3.97 21.37 -8.99
CA SER A 101 4.49 20.38 -8.05
C SER A 101 3.57 19.17 -7.83
N ASN A 102 2.27 19.33 -8.08
CA ASN A 102 1.30 18.24 -8.09
C ASN A 102 1.44 17.26 -9.27
N THR A 103 2.22 17.63 -10.28
CA THR A 103 2.43 16.85 -11.51
C THR A 103 3.90 16.61 -11.82
N TRP A 104 4.85 16.94 -10.92
CA TRP A 104 6.27 16.71 -11.17
C TRP A 104 6.58 15.29 -11.63
N PHE A 105 5.99 14.28 -11.00
CA PHE A 105 6.16 12.88 -11.38
C PHE A 105 5.02 12.40 -12.30
N VAL A 106 4.72 13.13 -13.38
CA VAL A 106 3.62 12.80 -14.30
C VAL A 106 3.76 11.40 -14.91
N SER A 107 4.99 10.96 -15.18
CA SER A 107 5.32 9.64 -15.75
C SER A 107 4.86 8.46 -14.91
N ALA A 108 4.61 8.67 -13.61
CA ALA A 108 4.10 7.62 -12.74
C ALA A 108 2.60 7.37 -12.94
N ASP A 109 1.88 8.19 -13.71
CA ASP A 109 0.42 8.15 -13.90
C ASP A 109 -0.37 8.50 -12.63
N GLY A 110 -1.63 8.06 -12.56
CA GLY A 110 -2.49 8.14 -11.37
C GLY A 110 -2.39 6.90 -10.48
N HIS A 111 -3.25 6.82 -9.47
CA HIS A 111 -3.30 5.67 -8.56
C HIS A 111 -3.55 4.39 -9.35
N TRP A 112 -2.93 3.29 -8.93
CA TRP A 112 -3.13 2.01 -9.58
C TRP A 112 -4.51 1.45 -9.27
N LYS A 113 -5.33 1.29 -10.32
CA LYS A 113 -6.71 0.80 -10.25
C LYS A 113 -6.86 -0.62 -10.82
N ALA A 114 -7.84 -1.38 -10.32
CA ALA A 114 -8.30 -2.64 -10.92
C ALA A 114 -9.40 -2.43 -11.96
N GLY A 115 -10.19 -1.38 -11.80
CA GLY A 115 -11.34 -1.07 -12.64
C GLY A 115 -11.85 0.35 -12.38
N THR A 116 -13.14 0.48 -12.07
CA THR A 116 -13.84 1.77 -11.90
C THR A 116 -14.10 2.12 -10.43
N GLU A 117 -13.38 1.51 -9.51
CA GLU A 117 -13.47 1.82 -8.09
C GLU A 117 -13.04 3.27 -7.79
N THR A 118 -13.55 3.80 -6.68
CA THR A 118 -13.21 5.14 -6.20
C THR A 118 -12.07 5.08 -5.19
N HIS A 119 -11.46 6.24 -4.94
CA HIS A 119 -10.41 6.42 -3.95
C HIS A 119 -10.81 5.90 -2.57
N GLY A 120 -9.85 5.31 -1.88
CA GLY A 120 -10.05 4.45 -0.70
C GLY A 120 -10.16 2.96 -1.05
N ALA A 121 -10.45 2.62 -2.31
CA ALA A 121 -10.59 1.24 -2.78
C ALA A 121 -9.69 0.89 -3.97
N HIS A 122 -8.91 1.83 -4.54
CA HIS A 122 -7.99 1.48 -5.62
C HIS A 122 -6.99 0.42 -5.16
N LEU A 123 -6.43 -0.38 -6.06
CA LEU A 123 -5.36 -1.34 -5.68
C LEU A 123 -4.19 -0.64 -5.01
N GLY A 124 -3.82 0.55 -5.48
CA GLY A 124 -2.65 1.28 -5.03
C GLY A 124 -2.83 2.17 -3.79
N ASP A 125 -4.05 2.40 -3.30
CA ASP A 125 -4.24 3.27 -2.12
C ASP A 125 -3.53 2.62 -0.90
N MET A 126 -2.97 3.33 0.07
CA MET A 126 -2.33 2.69 1.25
C MET A 126 -2.66 3.45 2.53
N PRO A 127 -2.45 2.88 3.73
CA PRO A 127 -2.52 3.66 4.96
C PRO A 127 -1.64 4.91 4.86
N SER A 128 -2.17 6.05 5.30
CA SER A 128 -1.39 7.29 5.36
C SER A 128 -0.18 7.11 6.28
N LEU A 129 0.88 7.83 5.96
CA LEU A 129 2.11 7.83 6.75
C LEU A 129 2.17 9.08 7.62
N TYR A 130 2.55 8.93 8.89
CA TYR A 130 2.80 10.06 9.77
C TYR A 130 4.31 10.33 9.84
N ALA A 131 4.69 11.59 9.61
CA ALA A 131 6.04 12.08 9.80
C ALA A 131 6.18 12.70 11.19
N ASN A 132 7.14 12.20 11.96
CA ASN A 132 7.48 12.75 13.25
C ASN A 132 8.09 14.16 13.12
N PRO A 133 8.18 14.95 14.20
CA PRO A 133 8.80 16.28 14.18
C PRO A 133 10.26 16.31 13.69
N ASP A 134 10.99 15.20 13.82
CA ASP A 134 12.37 15.05 13.31
C ASP A 134 12.43 14.61 11.83
N GLY A 135 11.28 14.48 11.17
CA GLY A 135 11.13 14.03 9.78
C GLY A 135 11.16 12.52 9.60
N SER A 136 11.35 11.74 10.65
CA SER A 136 11.34 10.27 10.54
C SER A 136 9.93 9.74 10.27
N VAL A 137 9.84 8.75 9.38
CA VAL A 137 8.63 8.00 9.07
C VAL A 137 8.99 6.51 9.12
N GLU A 138 8.30 5.74 9.96
CA GLU A 138 8.37 4.28 9.92
C GLU A 138 6.95 3.70 9.97
N ALA A 139 6.66 2.80 9.04
CA ALA A 139 5.38 2.09 9.00
C ALA A 139 5.56 0.64 8.53
N ARG A 140 4.67 -0.22 9.02
CA ARG A 140 4.59 -1.63 8.63
C ARG A 140 3.15 -2.08 8.65
N PHE A 141 2.68 -2.62 7.53
CA PHE A 141 1.29 -3.07 7.39
C PHE A 141 1.19 -4.22 6.36
N THR A 142 0.05 -4.88 6.33
CA THR A 142 -0.24 -5.96 5.38
C THR A 142 -1.49 -5.63 4.59
N ILE A 143 -1.49 -5.94 3.30
CA ILE A 143 -2.63 -5.81 2.38
C ILE A 143 -2.84 -7.13 1.64
N ASP A 144 -4.07 -7.46 1.29
CA ASP A 144 -4.44 -8.66 0.52
C ASP A 144 -4.87 -8.34 -0.92
N ARG A 145 -5.21 -7.10 -1.24
CA ARG A 145 -5.63 -6.68 -2.59
C ARG A 145 -4.52 -6.65 -3.65
N ILE A 146 -3.25 -6.73 -3.26
CA ILE A 146 -2.12 -6.75 -4.19
C ILE A 146 -1.30 -8.02 -3.99
N ASP A 147 -1.09 -8.76 -5.08
CA ASP A 147 -0.06 -9.78 -5.13
C ASP A 147 1.29 -9.16 -5.52
N ARG A 148 2.37 -9.59 -4.84
CA ARG A 148 3.71 -9.04 -5.09
C ARG A 148 4.18 -9.18 -6.55
N SER A 149 3.69 -10.18 -7.29
CA SER A 149 4.05 -10.41 -8.69
C SER A 149 3.60 -9.27 -9.61
N GLN A 150 2.65 -8.45 -9.17
CA GLN A 150 2.10 -7.32 -9.92
C GLN A 150 2.82 -6.00 -9.62
N LEU A 151 3.73 -5.98 -8.65
CA LEU A 151 4.39 -4.76 -8.17
C LEU A 151 5.50 -4.26 -9.10
N ALA A 152 6.16 -5.16 -9.82
CA ALA A 152 7.30 -4.80 -10.67
C ALA A 152 6.89 -3.74 -11.71
N GLY A 153 7.64 -2.64 -11.76
CA GLY A 153 7.39 -1.53 -12.66
C GLY A 153 6.27 -0.58 -12.22
N LYS A 154 5.58 -0.82 -11.10
CA LYS A 154 4.69 0.19 -10.49
C LYS A 154 5.51 1.25 -9.76
N ALA A 155 4.93 2.40 -9.46
CA ALA A 155 5.63 3.49 -8.77
C ALA A 155 5.04 3.74 -7.38
N VAL A 156 5.86 3.84 -6.35
CA VAL A 156 5.43 4.33 -5.03
C VAL A 156 5.50 5.85 -5.02
N MET A 157 4.46 6.49 -4.51
CA MET A 157 4.32 7.94 -4.41
C MET A 157 4.06 8.36 -2.97
N LEU A 158 4.80 9.36 -2.50
CA LEU A 158 4.52 10.09 -1.27
C LEU A 158 3.95 11.46 -1.64
N HIS A 159 2.84 11.83 -1.01
CA HIS A 159 2.17 13.11 -1.23
C HIS A 159 2.46 14.13 -0.11
N ALA A 160 2.28 15.41 -0.40
CA ALA A 160 2.56 16.51 0.53
C ALA A 160 1.60 16.59 1.72
N GLY A 161 0.32 16.24 1.53
CA GLY A 161 -0.72 16.33 2.54
C GLY A 161 -1.39 15.00 2.83
N ALA A 162 -2.30 15.02 3.80
CA ALA A 162 -3.05 13.86 4.23
C ALA A 162 -4.01 13.36 3.14
N ASP A 163 -4.21 12.05 3.10
CA ASP A 163 -5.22 11.43 2.24
C ASP A 163 -6.59 11.42 2.94
N ASN A 164 -7.63 11.89 2.25
CA ASN A 164 -9.00 11.82 2.74
C ASN A 164 -9.72 10.51 2.38
N PHE A 165 -9.09 9.60 1.64
CA PHE A 165 -9.62 8.29 1.24
C PHE A 165 -10.95 8.34 0.47
N GLY A 166 -11.26 9.48 -0.16
CA GLY A 166 -12.56 9.70 -0.80
C GLY A 166 -13.70 9.91 0.20
N ASN A 167 -13.39 9.99 1.50
CA ASN A 167 -14.34 10.06 2.59
C ASN A 167 -14.68 11.51 2.93
N VAL A 168 -15.55 12.10 2.12
CA VAL A 168 -16.17 13.40 2.38
C VAL A 168 -17.67 13.18 2.55
N PRO A 169 -18.25 13.44 3.74
CA PRO A 169 -19.69 13.33 3.95
C PRO A 169 -20.44 14.37 3.12
N VAL A 170 -20.83 14.02 1.89
CA VAL A 170 -21.53 14.93 0.99
C VAL A 170 -23.05 14.85 1.16
N GLY A 171 -23.71 16.00 1.10
CA GLY A 171 -25.17 16.08 1.14
C GLY A 171 -25.68 17.44 1.59
N VAL A 172 -26.94 17.48 2.01
CA VAL A 172 -27.67 18.72 2.34
C VAL A 172 -27.91 18.91 3.85
N ALA A 173 -27.47 17.96 4.68
CA ALA A 173 -27.55 18.10 6.13
C ALA A 173 -26.54 19.13 6.65
N ALA A 174 -26.80 19.66 7.85
CA ALA A 174 -25.98 20.73 8.43
C ALA A 174 -24.54 20.30 8.77
N ASP A 175 -24.29 18.99 8.89
CA ASP A 175 -23.00 18.37 9.15
C ASP A 175 -22.36 17.77 7.88
N GLN A 176 -22.89 18.09 6.70
CA GLN A 176 -22.42 17.59 5.40
C GLN A 176 -21.83 18.70 4.53
N TYR A 177 -20.96 18.29 3.60
CA TYR A 177 -20.31 19.16 2.63
C TYR A 177 -21.07 19.17 1.30
N THR A 178 -21.12 20.33 0.64
CA THR A 178 -21.56 20.43 -0.76
C THR A 178 -20.34 20.67 -1.65
N ALA A 179 -20.13 19.79 -2.63
CA ALA A 179 -19.06 19.98 -3.61
C ALA A 179 -19.32 21.23 -4.45
N ASN A 180 -18.30 22.08 -4.62
CA ASN A 180 -18.40 23.29 -5.42
C ASN A 180 -18.47 23.02 -6.93
N SER A 181 -18.10 21.82 -7.37
CA SER A 181 -18.19 21.38 -8.77
C SER A 181 -18.12 19.85 -8.88
N PRO A 182 -18.63 19.26 -9.98
CA PRO A 182 -18.41 17.83 -10.26
C PRO A 182 -16.93 17.45 -10.33
N ALA A 183 -16.09 18.36 -10.84
CA ALA A 183 -14.65 18.15 -10.94
C ALA A 183 -13.97 18.00 -9.56
N ALA A 184 -14.45 18.70 -8.53
CA ALA A 184 -13.95 18.54 -7.17
C ALA A 184 -14.23 17.13 -6.63
N SER A 185 -15.47 16.64 -6.80
CA SER A 185 -15.85 15.28 -6.43
C SER A 185 -15.03 14.24 -7.19
N THR A 186 -14.85 14.42 -8.50
CA THR A 186 -14.01 13.52 -9.32
C THR A 186 -12.55 13.54 -8.85
N LYS A 187 -11.99 14.69 -8.49
CA LYS A 187 -10.63 14.79 -7.94
C LYS A 187 -10.52 14.02 -6.63
N THR A 188 -11.47 14.18 -5.71
CA THR A 188 -11.54 13.43 -4.45
C THR A 188 -11.59 11.92 -4.70
N GLN A 189 -12.50 11.47 -5.57
CA GLN A 189 -12.67 10.07 -5.93
C GLN A 189 -11.49 9.46 -6.71
N ASN A 190 -10.58 10.27 -7.23
CA ASN A 190 -9.41 9.78 -7.95
C ASN A 190 -8.10 9.87 -7.16
N THR A 191 -8.02 10.76 -6.15
CA THR A 191 -6.71 11.17 -5.59
C THR A 191 -6.69 11.35 -4.08
N GLY A 192 -7.85 11.39 -3.43
CA GLY A 192 -7.91 11.65 -2.00
C GLY A 192 -7.50 13.06 -1.58
N ASN A 193 -7.30 13.96 -2.55
CA ASN A 193 -6.84 15.33 -2.35
C ASN A 193 -5.54 15.46 -1.54
N ALA A 194 -4.65 14.46 -1.57
CA ALA A 194 -3.39 14.46 -0.82
C ALA A 194 -2.36 15.52 -1.30
N GLY A 195 -2.69 16.30 -2.33
CA GLY A 195 -1.86 17.40 -2.80
C GLY A 195 -0.65 16.94 -3.62
N ASP A 196 0.44 17.69 -3.49
CA ASP A 196 1.61 17.56 -4.36
C ASP A 196 2.29 16.20 -4.23
N ARG A 197 3.03 15.79 -5.27
CA ARG A 197 3.80 14.54 -5.27
C ARG A 197 5.22 14.86 -4.85
N ILE A 198 5.59 14.55 -3.61
CA ILE A 198 6.87 15.01 -3.02
C ILE A 198 8.00 14.01 -3.14
N ALA A 199 7.69 12.72 -3.33
CA ALA A 199 8.70 11.71 -3.61
C ALA A 199 8.14 10.54 -4.42
N CYS A 200 8.94 9.98 -5.31
CA CYS A 200 8.57 8.84 -6.15
C CYS A 200 9.68 7.81 -6.23
N GLY A 201 9.33 6.53 -6.34
CA GLY A 201 10.27 5.47 -6.69
C GLY A 201 9.60 4.32 -7.45
N VAL A 202 10.21 3.87 -8.56
CA VAL A 202 9.75 2.69 -9.31
C VAL A 202 10.12 1.42 -8.55
N ILE A 203 9.18 0.50 -8.41
CA ILE A 203 9.37 -0.78 -7.72
C ILE A 203 10.11 -1.75 -8.64
N GLY A 204 11.28 -2.19 -8.19
CA GLY A 204 12.09 -3.20 -8.86
C GLY A 204 12.23 -4.48 -8.04
N SER A 205 12.63 -5.56 -8.69
CA SER A 205 13.17 -6.73 -8.01
C SER A 205 14.53 -6.37 -7.41
N GLY A 206 14.66 -6.54 -6.10
CA GLY A 206 15.81 -6.15 -5.30
C GLY A 206 16.96 -7.13 -5.30
#